data_AF-A0A3T1CIE2-F1
#
_entry.id   AF-A0A3T1CIE2-F1
#
_cell.length_a   1.000
_cell.length_b   1.000
_cell.length_c   1.000
_cell.angle_alpha   90.00
_cell.angle_beta   90.00
_cell.angle_gamma   90.00
#
_symmetry.space_group_name_H-M   'P 1'
#
loop_
_entity.id
_entity.type
_entity.pdbx_description
1 polymer ?
#
loop_
_entity_poly.entity_id
_entity_poly.type
_entity_poly.pdbx_seq_one_letter_code
_entity_poly.pdbx_strand_id
1 'polypeptide(L)'
;MSPLDLYHMPYTHSLLASAIWALGFGAIVWLVSRSMVAATWAGIVVASHWLLDLLVHRPDLTIAGGDYRLGFGLWNSPALAMPVELILVLGAYWFYIARTKGPLVPPLILLTTMLLLQAFDWFGPEPVAVGPGFSILALLAFGLLTTMAFWVQSTRWHKNTVGLAVAG
;
A
#
# COMPACT_ATOMS: atom_id res chain seq x y z
N MET A 1 -10.17 5.08 9.87
CA MET A 1 -10.29 6.55 9.77
C MET A 1 -9.06 7.13 10.44
N SER A 2 -8.47 8.22 9.96
CA SER A 2 -7.23 8.73 10.56
C SER A 2 -7.52 9.81 11.62
N PRO A 3 -7.07 9.65 12.87
CA PRO A 3 -7.18 10.68 13.91
C PRO A 3 -6.08 11.75 13.80
N LEU A 4 -5.12 11.57 12.88
CA LEU A 4 -3.89 12.36 12.83
C LEU A 4 -4.12 13.74 12.21
N ASP A 5 -3.67 14.78 12.92
CA ASP A 5 -3.72 16.15 12.43
C ASP A 5 -2.43 16.61 11.73
N LEU A 6 -2.37 16.44 10.40
CA LEU A 6 -1.15 16.59 9.59
C LEU A 6 -1.04 17.99 8.95
N TYR A 7 -0.85 19.02 9.77
CA TYR A 7 -0.95 20.42 9.33
C TYR A 7 0.20 20.91 8.41
N HIS A 8 1.41 20.35 8.53
CA HIS A 8 2.57 20.83 7.78
C HIS A 8 3.42 19.67 7.23
N MET A 9 3.19 19.35 5.96
CA MET A 9 3.83 18.24 5.25
C MET A 9 4.37 18.65 3.87
N PRO A 10 5.35 19.58 3.80
CA PRO A 10 5.82 20.14 2.53
C PRO A 10 6.51 19.11 1.63
N TYR A 11 7.00 18.00 2.20
CA TYR A 11 7.68 16.93 1.46
C TYR A 11 6.81 15.69 1.34
N THR A 12 6.29 15.17 2.45
CA THR A 12 5.55 13.89 2.47
C THR A 12 4.17 13.97 1.82
N HIS A 13 3.61 15.16 1.60
CA HIS A 13 2.32 15.37 0.93
C HIS A 13 2.50 16.20 -0.34
N SER A 14 3.66 16.13 -1.00
CA SER A 14 3.97 16.89 -2.20
C SER A 14 4.05 15.98 -3.43
N LEU A 15 3.33 16.34 -4.50
CA LEU A 15 3.37 15.61 -5.77
C LEU A 15 4.79 15.61 -6.35
N LEU A 16 5.46 16.77 -6.31
CA LEU A 16 6.84 16.90 -6.78
C LEU A 16 7.79 15.99 -5.98
N ALA A 17 7.69 16.00 -4.66
CA ALA A 17 8.54 15.16 -3.81
C ALA A 17 8.25 13.66 -4.05
N SER A 18 6.98 13.29 -4.20
CA SER A 18 6.55 11.93 -4.53
C SER A 18 7.09 11.47 -5.89
N ALA A 19 7.08 12.36 -6.90
CA ALA A 19 7.63 12.09 -8.22
C ALA A 19 9.15 11.92 -8.19
N ILE A 20 9.87 12.78 -7.46
CA ILE A 20 11.33 12.64 -7.26
C ILE A 20 11.63 11.30 -6.57
N TRP A 21 10.86 10.94 -5.55
CA TRP A 21 11.03 9.66 -4.86
C TRP A 21 10.72 8.47 -5.76
N ALA A 22 9.67 8.53 -6.57
CA ALA A 22 9.34 7.50 -7.55
C ALA A 22 10.46 7.28 -8.58
N LEU A 23 11.06 8.36 -9.09
CA LEU A 23 12.20 8.29 -10.00
C LEU A 23 13.44 7.71 -9.29
N GLY A 24 13.74 8.19 -8.09
CA GLY A 24 14.87 7.70 -7.30
C GLY A 24 14.75 6.21 -6.97
N PHE A 25 13.59 5.77 -6.50
CA PHE A 25 13.32 4.37 -6.19
C PHE A 25 13.33 3.48 -7.44
N GLY A 26 12.72 3.94 -8.54
CA GLY A 26 12.80 3.28 -9.83
C GLY A 26 14.26 3.10 -10.30
N ALA A 27 15.10 4.12 -10.15
CA ALA A 27 16.53 4.04 -10.48
C ALA A 27 17.27 3.03 -9.60
N ILE A 28 16.98 2.96 -8.30
CA ILE A 28 17.54 1.93 -7.40
C ILE A 28 17.15 0.53 -7.88
N VAL A 29 15.86 0.31 -8.17
CA VAL A 29 15.37 -0.98 -8.67
C VAL A 29 16.03 -1.34 -10.00
N TRP A 30 16.23 -0.38 -10.91
CA TRP A 30 16.97 -0.59 -12.15
C TRP A 30 18.42 -0.99 -11.90
N LEU A 31 19.15 -0.29 -11.00
CA LEU A 31 20.55 -0.58 -10.72
C LEU A 31 20.76 -2.00 -10.17
N VAL A 32 19.84 -2.45 -9.31
CA VAL A 32 19.88 -3.76 -8.66
C VAL A 32 19.41 -4.88 -9.61
N SER A 33 18.26 -4.70 -10.27
CA SER A 33 17.65 -5.76 -11.10
C SER A 33 18.13 -5.77 -12.55
N ARG A 34 18.73 -4.67 -13.02
CA ARG A 34 19.04 -4.37 -14.43
C ARG A 34 17.84 -4.49 -15.37
N SER A 35 16.62 -4.40 -14.84
CA SER A 35 15.37 -4.53 -15.60
C SER A 35 14.62 -3.20 -15.63
N MET A 36 14.47 -2.63 -16.83
CA MET A 36 13.67 -1.41 -17.03
C MET A 36 12.19 -1.66 -16.73
N VAL A 37 11.68 -2.86 -17.01
CA VAL A 37 10.29 -3.22 -16.70
C VAL A 37 10.04 -3.19 -15.19
N ALA A 38 10.94 -3.78 -14.39
CA ALA A 38 10.83 -3.77 -12.94
C ALA A 38 10.94 -2.34 -12.37
N ALA A 39 11.89 -1.56 -12.89
CA ALA A 39 12.10 -0.17 -12.50
C ALA A 39 10.88 0.72 -12.77
N THR A 40 10.29 0.61 -13.96
CA THR A 40 9.09 1.37 -14.34
C THR A 40 7.91 1.01 -13.44
N TRP A 41 7.66 -0.27 -13.20
CA TRP A 41 6.58 -0.69 -12.30
C TRP A 41 6.80 -0.23 -10.86
N ALA A 42 8.03 -0.28 -10.35
CA ALA A 42 8.37 0.25 -9.03
C ALA A 42 8.08 1.76 -8.95
N GLY A 43 8.49 2.54 -9.95
CA GLY A 43 8.20 3.97 -10.02
C GLY A 43 6.69 4.26 -10.08
N ILE A 44 5.93 3.52 -10.89
CA ILE A 44 4.47 3.66 -10.98
C ILE A 44 3.80 3.41 -9.63
N VAL A 45 4.18 2.33 -8.92
CA VAL A 45 3.62 2.00 -7.61
C VAL A 45 3.92 3.08 -6.57
N VAL A 46 5.14 3.64 -6.57
CA VAL A 46 5.48 4.74 -5.66
C VAL A 46 4.69 6.01 -6.00
N ALA A 47 4.62 6.37 -7.28
CA ALA A 47 3.91 7.58 -7.72
C ALA A 47 2.39 7.48 -7.51
N SER A 48 1.81 6.28 -7.58
CA SER A 48 0.37 6.10 -7.38
C SER A 48 -0.07 6.45 -5.95
N HIS A 49 0.84 6.47 -4.98
CA HIS A 49 0.53 6.86 -3.60
C HIS A 49 -0.14 8.24 -3.53
N TRP A 50 0.47 9.27 -4.14
CA TRP A 50 -0.08 10.62 -4.10
C TRP A 50 -1.47 10.72 -4.74
N LEU A 51 -1.70 9.97 -5.83
CA LEU A 51 -3.00 9.95 -6.51
C LEU A 51 -4.07 9.25 -5.66
N LEU A 52 -3.72 8.18 -4.96
CA LEU A 52 -4.62 7.51 -4.02
C LEU A 52 -4.89 8.39 -2.81
N ASP A 53 -3.86 9.09 -2.31
CA ASP A 53 -4.01 10.05 -1.23
C ASP A 53 -4.98 11.16 -1.61
N LEU A 54 -4.93 11.66 -2.85
CA LEU A 54 -5.85 12.68 -3.34
C LEU A 54 -7.33 12.27 -3.19
N LEU A 55 -7.62 10.98 -3.35
CA LEU A 55 -8.97 10.45 -3.16
C LEU A 55 -9.36 10.39 -1.69
N VAL A 56 -8.45 9.94 -0.82
CA VAL A 56 -8.79 9.56 0.55
C VAL A 56 -8.57 10.66 1.59
N HIS A 57 -7.52 11.45 1.41
CA HIS A 57 -7.16 12.52 2.33
C HIS A 57 -8.09 13.72 2.20
N ARG A 58 -8.33 14.38 3.34
CA ARG A 58 -8.83 15.76 3.39
C ARG A 58 -7.85 16.70 2.68
N PRO A 59 -8.19 17.98 2.46
CA PRO A 59 -7.27 18.92 1.82
C PRO A 59 -5.97 19.16 2.61
N ASP A 60 -4.97 18.30 2.42
CA ASP A 60 -3.64 18.36 3.05
C ASP A 60 -2.49 18.15 2.03
N LEU A 61 -2.79 17.67 0.82
CA LEU A 61 -1.83 17.47 -0.27
C LEU A 61 -1.46 18.75 -0.99
N THR A 62 -0.24 18.81 -1.52
CA THR A 62 0.32 19.94 -2.25
C THR A 62 0.90 19.47 -3.58
N ILE A 63 1.03 20.40 -4.53
CA ILE A 63 1.76 20.14 -5.78
C ILE A 63 3.28 20.14 -5.52
N ALA A 64 3.78 21.13 -4.78
CA ALA A 64 5.21 21.33 -4.54
C ALA A 64 5.52 21.93 -3.16
N GLY A 65 4.75 21.57 -2.12
CA GLY A 65 4.97 22.01 -0.74
C GLY A 65 4.45 23.42 -0.40
N GLY A 66 3.71 24.06 -1.32
CA GLY A 66 3.08 25.37 -1.09
C GLY A 66 1.81 25.34 -0.25
N ASP A 67 1.15 26.49 -0.13
CA ASP A 67 -0.01 26.67 0.75
C ASP A 67 -1.32 26.12 0.18
N TYR A 68 -1.42 25.95 -1.14
CA TYR A 68 -2.62 25.41 -1.78
C TYR A 68 -2.75 23.90 -1.53
N ARG A 69 -3.86 23.51 -0.89
CA ARG A 69 -4.12 22.13 -0.45
C ARG A 69 -5.18 21.42 -1.31
N LEU A 70 -4.98 20.12 -1.53
CA LEU A 70 -5.81 19.24 -2.35
C LEU A 70 -6.20 17.98 -1.56
N GLY A 71 -7.37 17.42 -1.86
CA GLY A 71 -7.89 16.19 -1.24
C GLY A 71 -9.42 16.10 -1.31
N PHE A 72 -9.97 14.92 -1.61
CA PHE A 72 -11.42 14.70 -1.68
C PHE A 72 -12.04 14.17 -0.39
N GLY A 73 -11.24 13.68 0.54
CA GLY A 73 -11.66 13.35 1.90
C GLY A 73 -12.57 12.13 2.02
N LEU A 74 -12.37 11.07 1.22
CA LEU A 74 -13.16 9.83 1.33
C LEU A 74 -13.15 9.28 2.78
N TRP A 75 -12.03 9.41 3.50
CA TRP A 75 -11.92 8.95 4.89
C TRP A 75 -12.79 9.72 5.89
N ASN A 76 -13.37 10.87 5.51
CA ASN A 76 -14.36 11.57 6.33
C ASN A 76 -15.71 10.84 6.35
N SER A 77 -15.93 9.87 5.46
CA SER A 77 -17.16 9.07 5.39
C SER A 77 -16.85 7.57 5.52
N PRO A 78 -16.89 7.02 6.74
CA PRO A 78 -16.54 5.63 7.01
C PRO A 78 -17.43 4.63 6.28
N ALA A 79 -18.71 4.98 6.17
CA ALA A 79 -19.70 4.21 5.44
C ALA A 79 -19.35 4.04 3.95
N LEU A 80 -18.54 4.94 3.39
CA LEU A 80 -18.04 4.85 2.02
C LEU A 80 -16.61 4.29 1.97
N ALA A 81 -15.73 4.75 2.85
CA ALA A 81 -14.34 4.33 2.90
C ALA A 81 -14.19 2.82 3.16
N MET A 82 -14.85 2.27 4.18
CA MET A 82 -14.69 0.86 4.55
C MET A 82 -15.10 -0.09 3.43
N PRO A 83 -16.28 0.06 2.76
CA PRO A 83 -16.61 -0.78 1.61
C PRO A 83 -15.61 -0.64 0.46
N VAL A 84 -15.15 0.56 0.14
CA VAL A 84 -14.17 0.79 -0.93
C VAL A 84 -12.85 0.08 -0.61
N GLU A 85 -12.35 0.21 0.62
CA GLU A 85 -11.14 -0.48 1.09
C GLU A 85 -11.27 -2.00 1.01
N LEU A 86 -12.41 -2.57 1.46
CA LEU A 86 -12.67 -4.01 1.35
C LEU A 86 -12.73 -4.48 -0.10
N ILE A 87 -13.39 -3.72 -0.99
CA ILE A 87 -13.48 -4.06 -2.41
C ILE A 87 -12.08 -4.07 -3.04
N LEU A 88 -11.23 -3.09 -2.71
CA LEU A 88 -9.87 -3.02 -3.23
C LEU A 88 -9.01 -4.18 -2.72
N VAL A 89 -9.04 -4.48 -1.41
CA VAL A 89 -8.26 -5.57 -0.81
C VAL A 89 -8.71 -6.93 -1.35
N LEU A 90 -10.01 -7.21 -1.34
CA LEU A 90 -10.56 -8.48 -1.84
C LEU A 90 -10.40 -8.61 -3.35
N GLY A 91 -10.54 -7.51 -4.10
CA GLY A 91 -10.31 -7.45 -5.53
C GLY A 91 -8.85 -7.73 -5.89
N ALA A 92 -7.90 -7.12 -5.18
CA ALA A 92 -6.46 -7.37 -5.35
C ALA A 92 -6.10 -8.83 -5.00
N TYR A 93 -6.64 -9.35 -3.91
CA TYR A 93 -6.49 -10.75 -3.53
C TYR A 93 -7.02 -11.70 -4.61
N TRP A 94 -8.26 -11.47 -5.07
CA TRP A 94 -8.87 -12.27 -6.14
C TRP A 94 -8.04 -12.21 -7.42
N PHE A 95 -7.60 -11.02 -7.83
CA PHE A 95 -6.74 -10.84 -9.00
C PHE A 95 -5.43 -11.64 -8.87
N TYR A 96 -4.77 -11.58 -7.71
CA TYR A 96 -3.53 -12.31 -7.44
C TYR A 96 -3.73 -13.83 -7.53
N ILE A 97 -4.77 -14.37 -6.88
CA ILE A 97 -5.10 -15.80 -6.93
C ILE A 97 -5.48 -16.23 -8.34
N ALA A 98 -6.24 -15.41 -9.07
CA ALA A 98 -6.65 -15.71 -10.43
C ALA A 98 -5.45 -15.82 -11.39
N ARG A 99 -4.35 -15.11 -11.13
CA ARG A 99 -3.15 -15.06 -12.00
C ARG A 99 -2.00 -15.97 -11.56
N THR A 100 -2.06 -16.56 -10.37
CA THR A 100 -0.99 -17.41 -9.82
C THR A 100 -1.45 -18.84 -9.52
N LYS A 101 -0.51 -19.79 -9.47
CA LYS A 101 -0.71 -21.18 -9.04
C LYS A 101 0.19 -21.49 -7.84
N GLY A 102 -0.29 -22.38 -6.97
CA GLY A 102 0.40 -22.79 -5.73
C GLY A 102 -0.61 -23.01 -4.59
N PRO A 103 -0.14 -23.37 -3.38
CA PRO A 103 -0.99 -23.56 -2.21
C PRO A 103 -1.77 -22.30 -1.86
N LEU A 104 -3.04 -22.46 -1.49
CA LEU A 104 -3.93 -21.35 -1.11
C LEU A 104 -3.73 -20.89 0.34
N VAL A 105 -3.12 -21.72 1.18
CA VAL A 105 -2.95 -21.40 2.61
C VAL A 105 -2.08 -20.14 2.83
N PRO A 106 -0.90 -19.97 2.20
CA PRO A 106 -0.10 -18.75 2.40
C PRO A 106 -0.84 -17.44 2.07
N PRO A 107 -1.45 -17.25 0.88
CA PRO A 107 -2.17 -16.02 0.60
C PRO A 107 -3.42 -15.83 1.48
N LEU A 108 -4.09 -16.92 1.92
CA LEU A 108 -5.18 -16.82 2.90
C LEU A 108 -4.71 -16.29 4.26
N ILE A 109 -3.53 -16.70 4.73
CA ILE A 109 -2.93 -16.19 5.97
C ILE A 109 -2.62 -14.69 5.82
N LEU A 110 -2.06 -14.27 4.69
CA LEU A 110 -1.82 -12.86 4.40
C LEU A 110 -3.12 -12.05 4.39
N LEU A 111 -4.14 -12.51 3.65
CA LEU A 111 -5.45 -11.84 3.60
C LEU A 111 -6.06 -11.71 4.99
N THR A 112 -6.07 -12.81 5.76
CA THR A 112 -6.62 -12.80 7.12
C THR A 112 -5.87 -11.81 8.01
N THR A 113 -4.54 -11.78 7.93
CA THR A 113 -3.72 -10.84 8.70
C THR A 113 -3.99 -9.39 8.30
N MET A 114 -4.11 -9.09 7.01
CA MET A 114 -4.48 -7.75 6.52
C MET A 114 -5.86 -7.34 7.05
N LEU A 115 -6.85 -8.23 6.99
CA LEU A 115 -8.21 -7.94 7.48
C LEU A 115 -8.25 -7.75 9.01
N LEU A 116 -7.45 -8.51 9.76
CA LEU A 116 -7.33 -8.34 11.21
C LEU A 116 -6.66 -7.01 11.58
N LEU A 117 -5.58 -6.64 10.88
CA LEU A 117 -4.94 -5.34 11.08
C LEU A 117 -5.85 -4.19 10.64
N GLN A 118 -6.63 -4.36 9.57
CA GLN A 118 -7.61 -3.38 9.12
C GLN A 118 -8.76 -3.22 10.13
N ALA A 119 -9.25 -4.33 10.71
CA ALA A 119 -10.24 -4.28 11.77
C ALA A 119 -9.68 -3.60 13.03
N PHE A 120 -8.42 -3.84 13.36
CA PHE A 120 -7.73 -3.13 14.43
C PHE A 120 -7.59 -1.64 14.14
N ASP A 121 -7.28 -1.24 12.91
CA ASP A 121 -7.24 0.17 12.50
C ASP A 121 -8.60 0.86 12.62
N TRP A 122 -9.69 0.17 12.26
CA TRP A 122 -11.04 0.76 12.30
C TRP A 122 -11.69 0.81 13.68
N PHE A 123 -11.45 -0.21 14.51
CA PHE A 123 -12.19 -0.43 15.77
C PHE A 123 -11.29 -0.42 17.00
N GLY A 124 -9.97 -0.40 16.81
CA GLY A 124 -9.01 -0.30 17.89
C GLY A 124 -9.03 1.07 18.57
N PRO A 125 -8.39 1.19 19.74
CA PRO A 125 -8.26 2.47 20.42
C PRO A 125 -7.39 3.43 19.61
N GLU A 126 -7.92 4.63 19.35
CA GLU A 126 -7.19 5.67 18.64
C GLU A 126 -5.98 6.14 19.47
N PRO A 127 -4.79 6.29 18.84
CA PRO A 127 -3.62 6.81 19.52
C PRO A 127 -3.85 8.26 19.96
N VAL A 128 -3.70 8.52 21.26
CA VAL A 128 -3.83 9.86 21.85
C VAL A 128 -2.70 10.82 21.47
N ALA A 129 -1.55 10.28 21.07
CA ALA A 129 -0.41 11.04 20.58
C ALA A 129 0.51 10.18 19.70
N VAL A 130 1.21 10.82 18.77
CA VAL A 130 2.29 10.19 18.00
C VAL A 130 3.53 10.12 18.88
N GLY A 131 3.82 8.92 19.41
CA GLY A 131 5.03 8.63 20.17
C GLY A 131 5.85 7.49 19.55
N PRO A 132 7.06 7.21 20.08
CA PRO A 132 7.93 6.16 19.54
C PRO A 132 7.24 4.80 19.45
N GLY A 133 6.39 4.46 20.43
CA GLY A 133 5.63 3.20 20.43
C GLY A 133 4.68 3.08 19.23
N PHE A 134 3.95 4.16 18.90
CA PHE A 134 3.07 4.19 17.72
C PHE A 134 3.87 4.05 16.42
N SER A 135 4.97 4.80 16.29
CA SER A 135 5.82 4.74 15.09
C SER A 135 6.48 3.37 14.90
N ILE A 136 6.97 2.77 15.98
CA ILE A 136 7.54 1.41 15.95
C ILE A 136 6.47 0.39 15.59
N LEU A 137 5.28 0.48 16.18
CA LEU A 137 4.16 -0.41 15.87
C LEU A 137 3.78 -0.32 14.39
N ALA A 138 3.63 0.89 13.85
CA ALA A 138 3.33 1.09 12.43
C ALA A 138 4.42 0.48 11.54
N LEU A 139 5.70 0.75 11.84
CA LEU A 139 6.83 0.19 11.10
C LEU A 139 6.83 -1.35 11.13
N LEU A 140 6.58 -1.95 12.30
CA LEU A 140 6.50 -3.40 12.46
C LEU A 140 5.30 -3.99 11.71
N ALA A 141 4.15 -3.32 11.71
CA ALA A 141 2.96 -3.77 10.99
C ALA A 141 3.20 -3.78 9.47
N PHE A 142 3.75 -2.70 8.91
CA PHE A 142 4.11 -2.65 7.48
C PHE A 142 5.23 -3.62 7.12
N GLY A 143 6.23 -3.78 7.99
CA GLY A 143 7.31 -4.75 7.81
C GLY A 143 6.82 -6.19 7.83
N LEU A 144 5.90 -6.53 8.75
CA LEU A 144 5.24 -7.83 8.82
C LEU A 144 4.47 -8.11 7.53
N LEU A 145 3.59 -7.20 7.09
CA LEU A 145 2.81 -7.41 5.87
C LEU A 145 3.70 -7.55 4.62
N THR A 146 4.78 -6.78 4.54
CA THR A 146 5.74 -6.84 3.43
C THR A 146 6.51 -8.17 3.42
N THR A 147 7.00 -8.64 4.57
CA THR A 147 7.70 -9.92 4.68
C THR A 147 6.77 -11.10 4.40
N MET A 148 5.51 -11.03 4.85
CA MET A 148 4.50 -12.02 4.52
C MET A 148 4.19 -12.02 3.02
N ALA A 149 4.04 -10.86 2.38
CA ALA A 149 3.82 -10.78 0.93
C ALA A 149 4.99 -11.41 0.15
N PHE A 150 6.23 -11.17 0.57
CA PHE A 150 7.41 -11.82 0.00
C PHE A 150 7.37 -13.35 0.18
N TRP A 151 7.02 -13.83 1.38
CA TRP A 151 6.85 -15.26 1.64
C TRP A 151 5.75 -15.87 0.75
N VAL A 152 4.58 -15.24 0.66
CA VAL A 152 3.49 -15.70 -0.22
C VAL A 152 3.95 -15.80 -1.66
N GLN A 153 4.67 -14.80 -2.17
CA GLN A 153 5.22 -14.82 -3.52
C GLN A 153 6.21 -15.97 -3.74
N SER A 154 7.00 -16.35 -2.73
CA SER A 154 7.93 -17.48 -2.84
C SER A 154 7.24 -18.85 -2.95
N THR A 155 5.94 -18.93 -2.62
CA THR A 155 5.16 -20.17 -2.66
C THR A 155 4.29 -20.30 -3.92
N ARG A 156 4.26 -19.29 -4.80
CA ARG A 156 3.35 -19.24 -5.94
C ARG A 156 4.03 -18.74 -7.21
N TRP A 157 3.54 -19.21 -8.36
CA TRP A 157 4.09 -18.86 -9.68
C TRP A 157 3.02 -18.31 -10.60
N HIS A 158 3.42 -17.46 -11.55
CA HIS A 158 2.50 -16.97 -12.57
C HIS A 158 2.01 -18.12 -13.46
N LYS A 159 0.71 -18.16 -13.75
CA LYS A 159 0.11 -19.19 -14.62
C LYS A 159 0.73 -19.27 -16.00
N ASN A 160 1.30 -18.16 -16.49
CA ASN A 160 1.93 -18.07 -17.80
C ASN A 160 3.37 -18.60 -17.83
N THR A 161 4.01 -18.79 -16.67
CA THR A 161 5.41 -19.26 -16.57
C THR A 161 5.52 -20.75 -16.27
N VAL A 162 4.42 -21.41 -15.91
CA VAL A 162 4.39 -22.84 -15.62
C VAL A 162 3.37 -23.53 -16.53
N GLY A 163 3.82 -24.58 -17.25
CA GLY A 163 2.94 -25.45 -18.02
C GLY A 163 1.89 -26.15 -17.14
N LEU A 164 0.93 -26.87 -17.75
CA LEU A 164 -0.15 -27.57 -17.05
C LEU A 164 0.34 -28.62 -16.02
N ALA A 165 1.63 -28.98 -16.05
CA ALA A 165 2.24 -30.03 -15.22
C ALA A 165 2.49 -29.64 -13.75
N VAL A 166 2.38 -28.36 -13.36
CA VAL A 166 2.42 -27.97 -11.93
C VAL A 166 1.01 -28.11 -11.37
N ALA A 167 0.64 -29.35 -11.05
CA ALA A 167 -0.64 -29.74 -10.49
C ALA A 167 -0.53 -29.92 -8.97
N GLY A 168 -1.54 -29.43 -8.25
CA GLY A 168 -1.82 -29.74 -6.84
C GLY A 168 -1.12 -28.86 -5.84
#